data_AF-A0A8H5M156-F1
#
_entry.id   AF-A0A8H5M156-F1
#
_cell.length_a   1.000
_cell.length_b   1.000
_cell.length_c   1.000
_cell.angle_alpha   90.00
_cell.angle_beta   90.00
_cell.angle_gamma   90.00
#
_symmetry.space_group_name_H-M   'P 1'
#
loop_
_entity.id
_entity.type
_entity.pdbx_description
1 polymer ?
#
loop_
_entity_poly.entity_id
_entity_poly.type
_entity_poly.pdbx_seq_one_letter_code
_entity_poly.pdbx_strand_id
1 'polypeptide(L)'
;MKEEENDKLVRETEQLRQRMLGSSKRSSSAAQDIPLNPFTLAHHLGLDHDNATDPIDEGDATMEDSDTVPTIKAILELAALRLEHATLLDAHGTTLAELTAVRRERDAIREGSNGIRKPKAEVTLSDRVETSNLRIRLRLKDEELQAATKELTFLEMALAQLTADSNSRSDPNAISSMREARVQQLEGLLSEAKRSNAQLRSEMDAVMEKLKQCSEQTVEAEEKAWRSAKESALAAEKSAETIKGDLTNTTTELRKEKEKSEQLEKTLDRVEQELFDLRGEVAGGRHIPPNTRILELKDNPHAEWETSRTAALDRLKGENQALLKRLSEVGEALKEAANTPAPTEVSQSADATSTLVPRESLDLVVKEKDELEMELKQREKRLLRLQQVFKVKSAEFREAIESIMGVKLAFYPNGQVRITSLYDLNASFVFSPDKTAKSSSKTEGGGMSMQLVATGEGGPQDLPNMMHYWIETEGCLPGFLASVTLECYESSKRDKS
;
A
#
# COMPACT_ATOMS: atom_id res chain seq x y z
N MET A 1 -52.04 3.89 9.87
CA MET A 1 -50.69 4.48 9.65
C MET A 1 -49.69 4.04 10.73
N LYS A 2 -49.64 4.63 11.93
CA LYS A 2 -48.61 4.27 12.93
C LYS A 2 -48.80 2.91 13.62
N GLU A 3 -50.04 2.47 13.85
CA GLU A 3 -50.31 1.13 14.40
C GLU A 3 -50.05 0.02 13.37
N GLU A 4 -50.37 0.25 12.10
CA GLU A 4 -50.10 -0.71 11.02
C GLU A 4 -48.61 -0.90 10.76
N GLU A 5 -47.80 0.15 10.91
CA GLU A 5 -46.33 0.06 10.85
C GLU A 5 -45.75 -0.74 12.03
N ASN A 6 -46.29 -0.54 13.24
CA ASN A 6 -45.88 -1.32 14.41
C ASN A 6 -46.25 -2.80 14.28
N ASP A 7 -47.46 -3.10 13.79
CA ASP A 7 -47.86 -4.48 13.54
C ASP A 7 -47.00 -5.16 12.46
N LYS A 8 -46.54 -4.39 11.47
CA LYS A 8 -45.64 -4.88 10.42
C LYS A 8 -44.26 -5.18 10.97
N LEU A 9 -43.71 -4.30 11.82
CA LEU A 9 -42.44 -4.49 12.50
C LEU A 9 -42.47 -5.67 13.47
N VAL A 10 -43.57 -5.85 14.23
CA VAL A 10 -43.73 -6.99 15.13
C VAL A 10 -43.74 -8.31 14.34
N ARG A 11 -44.49 -8.38 13.23
CA ARG A 11 -44.50 -9.57 12.36
C ARG A 11 -43.12 -9.85 11.73
N GLU A 12 -42.39 -8.82 11.35
CA GLU A 12 -41.05 -8.95 10.78
C GLU A 12 -40.03 -9.46 11.83
N THR A 13 -40.14 -8.99 13.08
CA THR A 13 -39.31 -9.48 14.18
C THR A 13 -39.63 -10.93 14.57
N GLU A 14 -40.90 -11.35 14.49
CA GLU A 14 -41.28 -12.75 14.73
C GLU A 14 -40.82 -13.68 13.59
N GLN A 15 -40.84 -13.21 12.34
CA GLN A 15 -40.28 -13.95 11.20
C GLN A 15 -38.75 -14.12 11.31
N LEU A 16 -38.04 -13.07 11.74
CA LEU A 16 -36.60 -13.14 12.04
C LEU A 16 -36.31 -14.13 13.17
N ARG A 17 -37.12 -14.13 14.23
CA ARG A 17 -36.99 -15.07 15.35
C ARG A 17 -37.24 -16.53 14.90
N GLN A 18 -38.23 -16.77 14.04
CA GLN A 18 -38.47 -18.10 13.47
C GLN A 18 -37.34 -18.55 12.53
N ARG A 19 -36.75 -17.65 11.74
CA ARG A 19 -35.56 -17.96 10.92
C ARG A 19 -34.35 -18.33 11.77
N MET A 20 -34.11 -17.63 12.88
CA MET A 20 -33.01 -17.93 13.80
C MET A 20 -33.21 -19.29 14.50
N LEU A 21 -34.45 -19.62 14.90
CA LEU A 21 -34.80 -20.92 15.48
C LEU A 21 -34.75 -22.06 14.45
N GLY A 22 -35.08 -21.80 13.18
CA GLY A 22 -34.96 -22.75 12.09
C GLY A 22 -33.51 -23.01 11.65
N SER A 23 -32.66 -22.00 11.73
CA SER A 23 -31.21 -22.10 11.47
C SER A 23 -30.50 -22.96 12.53
N SER A 24 -30.93 -22.88 13.78
CA SER A 24 -30.33 -23.65 14.89
C SER A 24 -30.58 -25.17 14.81
N LYS A 25 -31.55 -25.63 13.99
CA LYS A 25 -31.82 -27.07 13.80
C LYS A 25 -31.10 -27.70 12.62
N ARG A 26 -30.44 -26.92 11.75
CA ARG A 26 -29.62 -27.46 10.64
C ARG A 26 -28.14 -27.62 10.99
N SER A 27 -27.66 -27.02 12.08
CA SER A 27 -26.25 -27.11 12.49
C SER A 27 -25.95 -28.17 13.55
N SER A 28 -26.93 -29.00 13.96
CA SER A 28 -26.75 -29.99 15.03
C SER A 28 -26.76 -31.46 14.58
N SER A 29 -26.74 -31.75 13.27
CA SER A 29 -26.72 -33.14 12.76
C SER A 29 -25.47 -33.52 11.95
N ALA A 30 -24.38 -32.74 12.02
CA ALA A 30 -23.13 -33.02 11.31
C ALA A 30 -21.90 -32.93 12.22
N ALA A 31 -22.03 -33.40 13.46
CA ALA A 31 -20.90 -33.68 14.33
C ALA A 31 -20.80 -35.21 14.47
N GLN A 32 -20.12 -35.83 13.51
CA GLN A 32 -19.70 -37.23 13.60
C GLN A 32 -18.22 -37.28 13.28
N ASP A 33 -17.47 -37.89 14.21
CA ASP A 33 -16.02 -37.93 14.29
C ASP A 33 -15.33 -38.32 12.98
N ILE A 34 -14.40 -37.48 12.50
CA ILE A 34 -13.43 -37.85 11.48
C ILE A 34 -12.04 -37.36 11.95
N PRO A 35 -11.06 -38.26 12.19
CA PRO A 35 -9.70 -37.88 12.50
C PRO A 35 -8.98 -37.49 11.20
N LEU A 36 -8.57 -36.22 11.06
CA LEU A 36 -7.89 -35.75 9.85
C LEU A 36 -6.37 -35.65 10.05
N ASN A 37 -5.70 -36.65 9.49
CA ASN A 37 -4.27 -36.71 9.19
C ASN A 37 -3.82 -35.53 8.29
N PRO A 38 -2.57 -35.07 8.40
CA PRO A 38 -2.03 -33.90 7.68
C PRO A 38 -1.97 -34.05 6.15
N PHE A 39 -2.30 -35.23 5.61
CA PHE A 39 -2.26 -35.51 4.17
C PHE A 39 -3.50 -34.99 3.39
N THR A 40 -4.61 -34.73 4.08
CA THR A 40 -5.88 -34.31 3.42
C THR A 40 -5.96 -32.80 3.19
N LEU A 41 -5.14 -32.01 3.88
CA LEU A 41 -5.15 -30.55 3.75
C LEU A 41 -4.36 -30.07 2.52
N ALA A 42 -3.45 -30.90 1.99
CA ALA A 42 -2.68 -30.61 0.77
C ALA A 42 -3.55 -30.65 -0.50
N HIS A 43 -4.58 -31.50 -0.54
CA HIS A 43 -5.48 -31.60 -1.70
C HIS A 43 -6.51 -30.45 -1.78
N HIS A 44 -6.69 -29.68 -0.70
CA HIS A 44 -7.64 -28.55 -0.66
C HIS A 44 -6.99 -27.19 -0.96
N LEU A 45 -5.66 -27.13 -1.06
CA LEU A 45 -4.89 -25.89 -1.27
C LEU A 45 -4.21 -25.78 -2.65
N GLY A 46 -4.50 -26.68 -3.60
CA GLY A 46 -4.13 -26.49 -5.01
C GLY A 46 -2.63 -26.29 -5.25
N LEU A 47 -1.77 -26.99 -4.51
CA LEU A 47 -0.34 -27.06 -4.78
C LEU A 47 -0.03 -28.38 -5.47
N ASP A 48 -0.35 -28.46 -6.76
CA ASP A 48 0.13 -29.55 -7.61
C ASP A 48 1.58 -29.26 -8.01
N HIS A 49 2.47 -30.08 -7.47
CA HIS A 49 3.85 -30.24 -7.89
C HIS A 49 3.86 -31.28 -9.02
N ASP A 50 3.73 -30.84 -10.26
CA ASP A 50 3.89 -31.71 -11.42
C ASP A 50 5.39 -31.89 -11.70
N ASN A 51 5.93 -32.98 -11.17
CA ASN A 51 7.16 -33.59 -11.66
C ASN A 51 6.76 -34.63 -12.71
N ALA A 52 6.75 -34.23 -13.99
CA ALA A 52 6.61 -35.14 -15.11
C ALA A 52 7.98 -35.37 -15.75
N THR A 53 8.50 -36.57 -15.52
CA THR A 53 9.60 -37.22 -16.25
C THR A 53 9.35 -37.26 -17.76
N ASP A 54 10.41 -36.99 -18.53
CA ASP A 54 10.56 -37.20 -19.97
C ASP A 54 10.05 -38.59 -20.44
N PRO A 55 9.55 -38.72 -21.69
CA PRO A 55 10.45 -39.13 -22.77
C PRO A 55 10.18 -38.53 -24.17
N ILE A 56 11.29 -38.20 -24.86
CA ILE A 56 11.60 -38.41 -26.30
C ILE A 56 10.52 -38.05 -27.34
N ASP A 57 10.70 -36.93 -28.05
CA ASP A 57 10.68 -36.91 -29.53
C ASP A 57 11.40 -35.66 -30.10
N GLU A 58 12.00 -35.82 -31.28
CA GLU A 58 12.97 -34.96 -31.94
C GLU A 58 12.39 -33.64 -32.49
N GLY A 59 13.20 -32.57 -32.47
CA GLY A 59 12.85 -31.27 -33.06
C GLY A 59 13.96 -30.22 -32.96
N ASP A 60 14.95 -30.34 -33.84
CA ASP A 60 16.03 -29.41 -34.14
C ASP A 60 15.56 -27.95 -34.41
N ALA A 61 16.10 -26.98 -33.67
CA ALA A 61 16.27 -25.58 -34.08
C ALA A 61 17.13 -24.76 -33.08
N THR A 62 18.44 -24.71 -33.34
CA THR A 62 19.33 -23.52 -33.36
C THR A 62 19.27 -22.41 -32.27
N MET A 63 20.41 -22.27 -31.58
CA MET A 63 21.22 -21.05 -31.33
C MET A 63 20.74 -19.85 -30.47
N GLU A 64 21.66 -19.50 -29.55
CA GLU A 64 22.11 -18.17 -29.09
C GLU A 64 21.41 -17.41 -27.93
N ASP A 65 22.23 -17.22 -26.87
CA ASP A 65 22.36 -16.08 -25.94
C ASP A 65 21.20 -15.57 -25.07
N SER A 66 21.30 -15.77 -23.75
CA SER A 66 21.63 -14.69 -22.79
C SER A 66 21.51 -15.13 -21.32
N ASP A 67 22.66 -15.20 -20.63
CA ASP A 67 22.72 -15.08 -19.17
C ASP A 67 22.26 -13.67 -18.79
N THR A 68 20.96 -13.48 -18.56
CA THR A 68 20.42 -12.21 -18.06
C THR A 68 20.80 -12.05 -16.60
N VAL A 69 21.92 -11.38 -16.33
CA VAL A 69 22.23 -10.85 -15.00
C VAL A 69 21.03 -10.02 -14.54
N PRO A 70 20.39 -10.33 -13.40
CA PRO A 70 19.22 -9.60 -12.93
C PRO A 70 19.57 -8.13 -12.76
N THR A 71 18.80 -7.26 -13.43
CA THR A 71 19.01 -5.82 -13.41
C THR A 71 18.91 -5.32 -11.96
N ILE A 72 19.75 -4.35 -11.56
CA ILE A 72 19.79 -3.79 -10.19
C ILE A 72 18.40 -3.39 -9.68
N LYS A 73 17.50 -2.94 -10.57
CA LYS A 73 16.10 -2.63 -10.26
C LYS A 73 15.30 -3.83 -9.75
N ALA A 74 15.41 -4.98 -10.42
CA ALA A 74 14.72 -6.21 -10.00
C ALA A 74 15.24 -6.72 -8.64
N ILE A 75 16.54 -6.53 -8.36
CA ILE A 75 17.12 -6.86 -7.05
C ILE A 75 16.59 -5.94 -5.95
N LEU A 76 16.47 -4.64 -6.23
CA LEU A 76 15.90 -3.66 -5.28
C LEU A 76 14.41 -3.91 -5.01
N GLU A 77 13.63 -4.22 -6.04
CA GLU A 77 12.21 -4.57 -5.90
C GLU A 77 12.04 -5.88 -5.11
N LEU A 78 12.85 -6.90 -5.40
CA LEU A 78 12.83 -8.15 -4.64
C LEU A 78 13.25 -7.94 -3.17
N ALA A 79 14.23 -7.07 -2.90
CA ALA A 79 14.63 -6.72 -1.55
C ALA A 79 13.51 -5.97 -0.80
N ALA A 80 12.81 -5.05 -1.47
CA ALA A 80 11.66 -4.35 -0.91
C ALA A 80 10.52 -5.32 -0.56
N LEU A 81 10.18 -6.24 -1.48
CA LEU A 81 9.14 -7.26 -1.24
C LEU A 81 9.51 -8.21 -0.10
N ARG A 82 10.79 -8.59 0.03
CA ARG A 82 11.27 -9.41 1.16
C ARG A 82 11.16 -8.68 2.49
N LEU A 83 11.45 -7.38 2.51
CA LEU A 83 11.31 -6.56 3.71
C LEU A 83 9.83 -6.41 4.10
N GLU A 84 8.96 -6.13 3.13
CA GLU A 84 7.52 -6.04 3.34
C GLU A 84 6.95 -7.36 3.90
N HIS A 85 7.33 -8.49 3.29
CA HIS A 85 6.91 -9.81 3.78
C HIS A 85 7.41 -10.10 5.21
N ALA A 86 8.65 -9.71 5.55
CA ALA A 86 9.17 -9.85 6.91
C ALA A 86 8.37 -8.99 7.91
N THR A 87 8.04 -7.74 7.55
CA THR A 87 7.22 -6.87 8.41
C THR A 87 5.80 -7.40 8.61
N LEU A 88 5.21 -8.00 7.59
CA LEU A 88 3.89 -8.63 7.69
C LEU A 88 3.91 -9.88 8.58
N LEU A 89 4.98 -10.69 8.52
CA LEU A 89 5.14 -11.84 9.42
C LEU A 89 5.30 -11.41 10.88
N ASP A 90 6.06 -10.35 11.15
CA ASP A 90 6.20 -9.79 12.50
C ASP A 90 4.86 -9.26 13.02
N ALA A 91 4.10 -8.52 12.19
CA ALA A 91 2.77 -8.04 12.53
C ALA A 91 1.78 -9.20 12.79
N HIS A 92 1.87 -10.28 12.00
CA HIS A 92 1.05 -11.47 12.23
C HIS A 92 1.44 -12.20 13.54
N GLY A 93 2.73 -12.25 13.87
CA GLY A 93 3.22 -12.81 15.13
C GLY A 93 2.71 -12.04 16.36
N THR A 94 2.75 -10.71 16.30
CA THR A 94 2.26 -9.84 17.40
C THR A 94 0.76 -9.99 17.63
N THR A 95 -0.05 -9.96 16.56
CA THR A 95 -1.51 -10.14 16.66
C THR A 95 -1.91 -11.51 17.19
N LEU A 96 -1.21 -12.59 16.82
CA LEU A 96 -1.44 -13.92 17.39
C LEU A 96 -1.13 -13.95 18.89
N ALA A 97 -0.05 -13.31 19.34
CA ALA A 97 0.30 -13.23 20.75
C ALA A 97 -0.81 -12.54 21.57
N GLU A 98 -1.32 -11.41 21.09
CA GLU A 98 -2.44 -10.69 21.70
C GLU A 98 -3.71 -11.55 21.79
N LEU A 99 -4.07 -12.24 20.70
CA LEU A 99 -5.24 -13.14 20.71
C LEU A 99 -5.10 -14.27 21.72
N THR A 100 -3.90 -14.86 21.87
CA THR A 100 -3.69 -15.90 22.88
C THR A 100 -3.76 -15.36 24.31
N ALA A 101 -3.32 -14.11 24.56
CA ALA A 101 -3.42 -13.48 25.86
C ALA A 101 -4.89 -13.25 26.26
N VAL A 102 -5.69 -12.68 25.36
CA VAL A 102 -7.13 -12.46 25.58
C VAL A 102 -7.88 -13.78 25.81
N ARG A 103 -7.51 -14.84 25.08
CA ARG A 103 -8.12 -16.17 25.28
C ARG A 103 -7.86 -16.72 26.67
N ARG A 104 -6.64 -16.60 27.20
CA ARG A 104 -6.27 -17.06 28.55
C ARG A 104 -7.03 -16.30 29.65
N GLU A 105 -7.16 -14.98 29.51
CA GLU A 105 -7.87 -14.14 30.48
C GLU A 105 -9.35 -14.54 30.59
N ARG A 106 -10.02 -14.75 29.45
CA ARG A 106 -11.40 -15.24 29.40
C ARG A 106 -11.59 -16.59 30.08
N ASP A 107 -10.65 -17.52 29.91
CA ASP A 107 -10.75 -18.86 30.50
C ASP A 107 -10.57 -18.80 32.04
N ALA A 108 -9.67 -17.95 32.55
CA ALA A 108 -9.49 -17.72 33.99
C ALA A 108 -10.76 -17.15 34.67
N ILE A 109 -11.44 -16.21 34.01
CA ILE A 109 -12.69 -15.62 34.53
C ILE A 109 -13.78 -16.70 34.66
N ARG A 110 -13.85 -17.64 33.72
CA ARG A 110 -14.87 -18.69 33.69
C ARG A 110 -14.70 -19.68 34.84
N GLU A 111 -13.47 -20.05 35.18
CA GLU A 111 -13.18 -20.96 36.30
C GLU A 111 -13.50 -20.32 37.66
N GLY A 112 -13.20 -19.03 37.84
CA GLY A 112 -13.50 -18.28 39.06
C GLY A 112 -14.99 -18.26 39.43
N SER A 113 -15.90 -18.20 38.44
CA SER A 113 -17.35 -18.14 38.72
C SER A 113 -17.95 -19.46 39.23
N ASN A 114 -17.34 -20.61 38.94
CA ASN A 114 -17.89 -21.92 39.26
C ASN A 114 -17.57 -22.39 40.69
N GLY A 115 -16.51 -21.87 41.31
CA GLY A 115 -16.08 -22.26 42.66
C GLY A 115 -16.99 -21.77 43.81
N ILE A 116 -17.68 -20.65 43.62
CA ILE A 116 -18.40 -19.93 44.70
C ILE A 116 -19.74 -20.61 45.08
N ARG A 117 -20.31 -21.48 44.23
CA ARG A 117 -21.66 -22.04 44.43
C ARG A 117 -21.79 -23.27 45.35
N LYS A 118 -20.69 -23.96 45.71
CA LYS A 118 -20.77 -25.29 46.37
C LYS A 118 -20.86 -25.33 47.92
N PRO A 119 -20.32 -24.40 48.74
CA PRO A 119 -20.11 -24.66 50.17
C PRO A 119 -21.30 -24.39 51.13
N LYS A 120 -22.42 -23.79 50.68
CA LYS A 120 -23.49 -23.33 51.60
C LYS A 120 -24.59 -24.35 51.95
N ALA A 121 -24.70 -25.47 51.24
CA ALA A 121 -25.88 -26.36 51.34
C ALA A 121 -25.74 -27.52 52.36
N GLU A 122 -24.51 -27.89 52.74
CA GLU A 122 -24.25 -29.15 53.46
C GLU A 122 -24.37 -29.00 54.99
N VAL A 123 -24.10 -27.82 55.54
CA VAL A 123 -24.04 -27.57 56.99
C VAL A 123 -25.44 -27.49 57.64
N THR A 124 -26.47 -27.01 56.94
CA THR A 124 -27.80 -26.76 57.55
C THR A 124 -28.70 -28.00 57.72
N LEU A 125 -28.34 -29.13 57.10
CA LEU A 125 -29.18 -30.35 57.14
C LEU A 125 -28.91 -31.21 58.38
N SER A 126 -27.69 -31.20 58.90
CA SER A 126 -27.29 -32.02 60.05
C SER A 126 -27.99 -31.57 61.35
N ASP A 127 -27.96 -30.27 61.63
CA ASP A 127 -28.48 -29.69 62.89
C ASP A 127 -30.01 -29.84 63.02
N ARG A 128 -30.73 -29.85 61.89
CA ARG A 128 -32.19 -30.08 61.84
C ARG A 128 -32.57 -31.51 62.20
N VAL A 129 -31.73 -32.49 61.87
CA VAL A 129 -32.00 -33.90 62.17
C VAL A 129 -31.81 -34.17 63.66
N GLU A 130 -30.77 -33.61 64.28
CA GLU A 130 -30.47 -33.82 65.71
C GLU A 130 -31.55 -33.22 66.63
N THR A 131 -32.01 -32.00 66.33
CA THR A 131 -33.08 -31.35 67.10
C THR A 131 -34.41 -32.09 67.01
N SER A 132 -34.71 -32.74 65.87
CA SER A 132 -35.92 -33.54 65.71
C SER A 132 -35.89 -34.83 66.55
N ASN A 133 -34.74 -35.49 66.63
CA ASN A 133 -34.55 -36.73 67.40
C ASN A 133 -34.68 -36.49 68.91
N LEU A 134 -34.19 -35.36 69.42
CA LEU A 134 -34.31 -35.00 70.84
C LEU A 134 -35.77 -34.76 71.25
N ARG A 135 -36.59 -34.13 70.38
CA ARG A 135 -38.02 -33.91 70.65
C ARG A 135 -38.81 -35.21 70.76
N ILE A 136 -38.48 -36.21 69.94
CA ILE A 136 -39.13 -37.52 69.96
C ILE A 136 -38.81 -38.27 71.26
N ARG A 137 -37.55 -38.22 71.72
CA ARG A 137 -37.15 -38.85 72.99
C ARG A 137 -37.85 -38.26 74.21
N LEU A 138 -38.04 -36.93 74.23
CA LEU A 138 -38.75 -36.27 75.33
C LEU A 138 -40.21 -36.76 75.44
N ARG A 139 -40.91 -36.86 74.30
CA ARG A 139 -42.31 -37.34 74.26
C ARG A 139 -42.46 -38.76 74.78
N LEU A 140 -41.56 -39.67 74.39
CA LEU A 140 -41.60 -41.05 74.86
C LEU A 140 -41.40 -41.13 76.38
N LYS A 141 -40.52 -40.30 76.94
CA LYS A 141 -40.27 -40.25 78.38
C LYS A 141 -41.44 -39.65 79.17
N ASP A 142 -42.13 -38.65 78.62
CA ASP A 142 -43.37 -38.13 79.19
C ASP A 142 -44.47 -39.20 79.27
N GLU A 143 -44.64 -39.99 78.21
CA GLU A 143 -45.64 -41.06 78.14
C GLU A 143 -45.35 -42.18 79.16
N GLU A 144 -44.08 -42.58 79.30
CA GLU A 144 -43.64 -43.55 80.33
C GLU A 144 -43.92 -43.05 81.75
N LEU A 145 -43.66 -41.77 82.03
CA LEU A 145 -43.96 -41.14 83.32
C LEU A 145 -45.46 -41.10 83.62
N GLN A 146 -46.29 -40.80 82.62
CA GLN A 146 -47.74 -40.80 82.76
C GLN A 146 -48.31 -42.20 83.01
N ALA A 147 -47.72 -43.24 82.41
CA ALA A 147 -48.10 -44.63 82.68
C ALA A 147 -47.74 -45.03 84.12
N ALA A 148 -46.50 -44.77 84.54
CA ALA A 148 -46.02 -45.09 85.88
C ALA A 148 -46.80 -44.36 86.99
N THR A 149 -47.19 -43.09 86.76
CA THR A 149 -48.02 -42.34 87.71
C THR A 149 -49.43 -42.91 87.83
N LYS A 150 -50.05 -43.35 86.73
CA LYS A 150 -51.35 -44.04 86.77
C LYS A 150 -51.26 -45.38 87.51
N GLU A 151 -50.19 -46.14 87.29
CA GLU A 151 -49.94 -47.39 88.01
C GLU A 151 -49.77 -47.15 89.52
N LEU A 152 -49.04 -46.10 89.92
CA LEU A 152 -48.94 -45.70 91.32
C LEU A 152 -50.31 -45.36 91.92
N THR A 153 -51.13 -44.55 91.22
CA THR A 153 -52.48 -44.23 91.71
C THR A 153 -53.38 -45.46 91.79
N PHE A 154 -53.24 -46.41 90.86
CA PHE A 154 -53.97 -47.68 90.89
C PHE A 154 -53.54 -48.55 92.07
N LEU A 155 -52.23 -48.65 92.32
CA LEU A 155 -51.67 -49.39 93.46
C LEU A 155 -52.03 -48.73 94.80
N GLU A 156 -52.06 -47.40 94.88
CA GLU A 156 -52.53 -46.65 96.04
C GLU A 156 -54.01 -46.93 96.34
N MET A 157 -54.87 -46.92 95.31
CA MET A 157 -56.29 -47.29 95.48
C MET A 157 -56.47 -48.76 95.86
N ALA A 158 -55.68 -49.68 95.28
CA ALA A 158 -55.72 -51.10 95.62
C ALA A 158 -55.27 -51.35 97.07
N LEU A 159 -54.26 -50.62 97.56
CA LEU A 159 -53.84 -50.64 98.97
C LEU A 159 -54.91 -50.05 99.89
N ALA A 160 -55.55 -48.95 99.51
CA ALA A 160 -56.65 -48.36 100.27
C ALA A 160 -57.87 -49.30 100.37
N GLN A 161 -58.18 -50.01 99.28
CA GLN A 161 -59.27 -50.99 99.27
C GLN A 161 -58.94 -52.24 100.09
N LEU A 162 -57.69 -52.73 100.02
CA LEU A 162 -57.27 -53.91 100.78
C LEU A 162 -57.13 -53.62 102.28
N THR A 163 -56.70 -52.42 102.66
CA THR A 163 -56.68 -51.98 104.07
C THR A 163 -58.10 -51.87 104.63
N ALA A 164 -59.05 -51.37 103.84
CA ALA A 164 -60.48 -51.37 104.19
C ALA A 164 -61.05 -52.81 104.35
N ASP A 165 -60.76 -53.72 103.41
CA ASP A 165 -61.17 -55.14 103.49
C ASP A 165 -60.49 -55.91 104.64
N SER A 166 -59.28 -55.52 105.03
CA SER A 166 -58.56 -56.17 106.15
C SER A 166 -59.12 -55.80 107.53
N ASN A 167 -59.79 -54.65 107.65
CA ASN A 167 -60.48 -54.23 108.88
C ASN A 167 -61.81 -54.97 109.09
N SER A 168 -62.34 -55.67 108.09
CA SER A 168 -63.62 -56.37 108.17
C SER A 168 -63.50 -57.89 108.39
N ARG A 169 -62.29 -58.45 108.50
CA ARG A 169 -62.10 -59.92 108.56
C ARG A 169 -61.14 -60.32 109.69
N SER A 170 -61.72 -60.82 110.77
CA SER A 170 -61.07 -61.27 112.01
C SER A 170 -60.26 -62.56 111.85
N ASP A 171 -58.96 -62.52 112.16
CA ASP A 171 -58.21 -63.48 113.01
C ASP A 171 -56.73 -62.98 113.19
N PRO A 172 -56.25 -62.66 114.41
CA PRO A 172 -55.18 -61.65 114.57
C PRO A 172 -53.70 -62.10 114.54
N ASN A 173 -53.33 -63.37 114.80
CA ASN A 173 -51.91 -63.66 115.16
C ASN A 173 -51.02 -64.35 114.11
N ALA A 174 -51.56 -65.05 113.11
CA ALA A 174 -50.74 -65.67 112.05
C ALA A 174 -50.69 -64.82 110.76
N ILE A 175 -51.67 -63.95 110.56
CA ILE A 175 -51.80 -63.10 109.37
C ILE A 175 -50.99 -61.80 109.54
N SER A 176 -50.73 -61.36 110.78
CA SER A 176 -49.97 -60.14 111.08
C SER A 176 -48.52 -60.20 110.57
N SER A 177 -47.75 -61.28 110.84
CA SER A 177 -46.34 -61.31 110.41
C SER A 177 -46.17 -61.50 108.90
N MET A 178 -47.06 -62.25 108.24
CA MET A 178 -47.10 -62.36 106.77
C MET A 178 -47.52 -61.04 106.11
N ARG A 179 -48.43 -60.27 106.72
CA ARG A 179 -48.81 -58.93 106.28
C ARG A 179 -47.67 -57.94 106.47
N GLU A 180 -46.97 -57.96 107.60
CA GLU A 180 -45.81 -57.11 107.86
C GLU A 180 -44.69 -57.35 106.84
N ALA A 181 -44.36 -58.62 106.55
CA ALA A 181 -43.37 -58.95 105.52
C ALA A 181 -43.80 -58.50 104.11
N ARG A 182 -45.10 -58.59 103.78
CA ARG A 182 -45.61 -58.14 102.48
C ARG A 182 -45.70 -56.62 102.37
N VAL A 183 -46.03 -55.92 103.45
CA VAL A 183 -46.00 -54.46 103.53
C VAL A 183 -44.57 -53.96 103.35
N GLN A 184 -43.58 -54.56 104.00
CA GLN A 184 -42.16 -54.21 103.79
C GLN A 184 -41.71 -54.41 102.33
N GLN A 185 -42.16 -55.47 101.66
CA GLN A 185 -41.84 -55.69 100.25
C GLN A 185 -42.49 -54.62 99.33
N LEU A 186 -43.74 -54.23 99.62
CA LEU A 186 -44.46 -53.20 98.86
C LEU A 186 -43.90 -51.80 99.12
N GLU A 187 -43.49 -51.50 100.35
CA GLU A 187 -42.78 -50.28 100.70
C GLU A 187 -41.41 -50.21 100.01
N GLY A 188 -40.71 -51.35 99.90
CA GLY A 188 -39.49 -51.48 99.11
C GLY A 188 -39.71 -51.10 97.65
N LEU A 189 -40.70 -51.72 96.99
CA LEU A 189 -41.05 -51.42 95.60
C LEU A 189 -41.53 -49.97 95.41
N LEU A 190 -42.25 -49.42 96.38
CA LEU A 190 -42.69 -48.02 96.36
C LEU A 190 -41.50 -47.05 96.51
N SER A 191 -40.50 -47.41 97.33
CA SER A 191 -39.27 -46.64 97.46
C SER A 191 -38.43 -46.67 96.17
N GLU A 192 -38.39 -47.82 95.48
CA GLU A 192 -37.72 -48.00 94.19
C GLU A 192 -38.44 -47.23 93.08
N ALA A 193 -39.77 -47.29 93.02
CA ALA A 193 -40.57 -46.54 92.06
C ALA A 193 -40.46 -45.02 92.28
N LYS A 194 -40.38 -44.56 93.54
CA LYS A 194 -40.11 -43.16 93.88
C LYS A 194 -38.70 -42.73 93.45
N ARG A 195 -37.70 -43.60 93.64
CA ARG A 195 -36.31 -43.34 93.21
C ARG A 195 -36.20 -43.28 91.69
N SER A 196 -36.83 -44.20 90.97
CA SER A 196 -36.88 -44.20 89.49
C SER A 196 -37.61 -42.97 88.94
N ASN A 197 -38.73 -42.56 89.55
CA ASN A 197 -39.41 -41.32 89.17
C ASN A 197 -38.56 -40.07 89.40
N ALA A 198 -37.81 -40.01 90.50
CA ALA A 198 -36.90 -38.91 90.76
C ALA A 198 -35.76 -38.85 89.72
N GLN A 199 -35.24 -40.01 89.31
CA GLN A 199 -34.23 -40.12 88.25
C GLN A 199 -34.79 -39.66 86.89
N LEU A 200 -35.96 -40.16 86.48
CA LEU A 200 -36.59 -39.76 85.21
C LEU A 200 -36.89 -38.26 85.16
N ARG A 201 -37.33 -37.65 86.28
CA ARG A 201 -37.53 -36.20 86.36
C ARG A 201 -36.22 -35.43 86.20
N SER A 202 -35.16 -35.87 86.86
CA SER A 202 -33.83 -35.24 86.70
C SER A 202 -33.30 -35.35 85.27
N GLU A 203 -33.54 -36.48 84.59
CA GLU A 203 -33.18 -36.65 83.18
C GLU A 203 -34.01 -35.74 82.27
N MET A 204 -35.30 -35.58 82.58
CA MET A 204 -36.21 -34.68 81.86
C MET A 204 -35.78 -33.23 81.97
N ASP A 205 -35.46 -32.78 83.17
CA ASP A 205 -34.97 -31.43 83.42
C ASP A 205 -33.64 -31.19 82.69
N ALA A 206 -32.74 -32.17 82.69
CA ALA A 206 -31.47 -32.09 81.97
C ALA A 206 -31.64 -32.03 80.44
N VAL A 207 -32.60 -32.76 79.87
CA VAL A 207 -32.90 -32.69 78.43
C VAL A 207 -33.59 -31.38 78.07
N MET A 208 -34.50 -30.90 78.92
CA MET A 208 -35.19 -29.63 78.72
C MET A 208 -34.21 -28.46 78.75
N GLU A 209 -33.24 -28.49 79.66
CA GLU A 209 -32.21 -27.46 79.76
C GLU A 209 -31.29 -27.44 78.53
N LYS A 210 -30.88 -28.61 78.03
CA LYS A 210 -30.12 -28.73 76.77
C LYS A 210 -30.91 -28.22 75.57
N LEU A 211 -32.22 -28.49 75.53
CA LEU A 211 -33.08 -28.03 74.43
C LEU A 211 -33.24 -26.50 74.44
N LYS A 212 -33.39 -25.90 75.63
CA LYS A 212 -33.42 -24.43 75.80
C LYS A 212 -32.12 -23.80 75.33
N GLN A 213 -30.98 -24.30 75.80
CA GLN A 213 -29.66 -23.81 75.41
C GLN A 213 -29.42 -23.92 73.89
N CYS A 214 -29.79 -25.03 73.25
CA CYS A 214 -29.72 -25.13 71.79
C CYS A 214 -30.66 -24.14 71.08
N SER A 215 -31.88 -23.94 71.59
CA SER A 215 -32.84 -23.02 70.96
C SER A 215 -32.40 -21.56 71.04
N GLU A 216 -31.87 -21.12 72.19
CA GLU A 216 -31.37 -19.76 72.38
C GLU A 216 -30.12 -19.51 71.53
N GLN A 217 -29.20 -20.48 71.46
CA GLN A 217 -28.03 -20.39 70.58
C GLN A 217 -28.40 -20.32 69.09
N THR A 218 -29.43 -21.05 68.66
CA THR A 218 -29.89 -20.98 67.25
C THR A 218 -30.52 -19.63 66.90
N VAL A 219 -31.34 -19.05 67.79
CA VAL A 219 -31.99 -17.75 67.52
C VAL A 219 -30.96 -16.61 67.48
N GLU A 220 -29.99 -16.60 68.40
CA GLU A 220 -28.92 -15.59 68.38
C GLU A 220 -28.00 -15.74 67.16
N ALA A 221 -27.70 -16.97 66.73
CA ALA A 221 -26.92 -17.24 65.54
C ALA A 221 -27.64 -16.80 64.26
N GLU A 222 -28.95 -17.07 64.17
CA GLU A 222 -29.80 -16.66 63.04
C GLU A 222 -29.94 -15.14 62.93
N GLU A 223 -30.14 -14.44 64.06
CA GLU A 223 -30.21 -12.98 64.05
C GLU A 223 -28.87 -12.32 63.69
N LYS A 224 -27.74 -12.85 64.18
CA LYS A 224 -26.40 -12.37 63.80
C LYS A 224 -26.12 -12.62 62.31
N ALA A 225 -26.50 -13.79 61.80
CA ALA A 225 -26.39 -14.11 60.37
C ALA A 225 -27.27 -13.19 59.52
N TRP A 226 -28.49 -12.88 59.96
CA TRP A 226 -29.39 -11.98 59.25
C TRP A 226 -28.88 -10.54 59.22
N ARG A 227 -28.35 -10.02 60.34
CA ARG A 227 -27.75 -8.68 60.40
C ARG A 227 -26.52 -8.57 59.49
N SER A 228 -25.62 -9.55 59.55
CA SER A 228 -24.43 -9.60 58.68
C SER A 228 -24.81 -9.72 57.19
N ALA A 229 -25.82 -10.53 56.86
CA ALA A 229 -26.34 -10.65 55.50
C ALA A 229 -26.97 -9.33 55.01
N LYS A 230 -27.69 -8.61 55.86
CA LYS A 230 -28.30 -7.31 55.54
C LYS A 230 -27.24 -6.23 55.32
N GLU A 231 -26.22 -6.17 56.17
CA GLU A 231 -25.09 -5.25 56.01
C GLU A 231 -24.28 -5.55 54.74
N SER A 232 -24.03 -6.83 54.46
CA SER A 232 -23.37 -7.26 53.22
C SER A 232 -24.19 -6.93 51.97
N ALA A 233 -25.51 -7.08 52.01
CA ALA A 233 -26.40 -6.71 50.91
C ALA A 233 -26.40 -5.19 50.65
N LEU A 234 -26.43 -4.38 51.72
CA LEU A 234 -26.41 -2.92 51.61
C LEU A 234 -25.03 -2.39 51.16
N ALA A 235 -23.94 -3.05 51.56
CA ALA A 235 -22.60 -2.78 51.04
C ALA A 235 -22.48 -3.15 49.55
N ALA A 236 -23.06 -4.29 49.14
CA ALA A 236 -23.10 -4.71 47.75
C ALA A 236 -23.91 -3.73 46.87
N GLU A 237 -25.04 -3.22 47.38
CA GLU A 237 -25.86 -2.22 46.68
C GLU A 237 -25.10 -0.90 46.47
N LYS A 238 -24.45 -0.37 47.52
CA LYS A 238 -23.60 0.82 47.39
C LYS A 238 -22.46 0.63 46.39
N SER A 239 -21.81 -0.54 46.39
CA SER A 239 -20.77 -0.85 45.41
C SER A 239 -21.31 -0.98 43.99
N ALA A 240 -22.54 -1.48 43.82
CA ALA A 240 -23.18 -1.55 42.52
C ALA A 240 -23.57 -0.16 42.00
N GLU A 241 -23.96 0.77 42.87
CA GLU A 241 -24.22 2.17 42.52
C GLU A 241 -22.94 2.90 42.10
N THR A 242 -21.82 2.71 42.80
CA THR A 242 -20.53 3.32 42.38
C THR A 242 -20.08 2.77 41.05
N ILE A 243 -20.15 1.45 40.85
CA ILE A 243 -19.80 0.81 39.56
C ILE A 243 -20.69 1.31 38.43
N LYS A 244 -21.99 1.53 38.68
CA LYS A 244 -22.89 2.13 37.69
C LYS A 244 -22.49 3.56 37.36
N GLY A 245 -22.12 4.37 38.37
CA GLY A 245 -21.60 5.72 38.18
C GLY A 245 -20.35 5.73 37.29
N ASP A 246 -19.37 4.88 37.61
CA ASP A 246 -18.13 4.75 36.84
C ASP A 246 -18.40 4.24 35.42
N LEU A 247 -19.33 3.30 35.25
CA LEU A 247 -19.76 2.82 33.93
C LEU A 247 -20.43 3.94 33.10
N THR A 248 -21.25 4.78 33.73
CA THR A 248 -21.83 5.94 33.03
C THR A 248 -20.76 6.96 32.65
N ASN A 249 -19.80 7.25 33.53
CA ASN A 249 -18.72 8.19 33.23
C ASN A 249 -17.85 7.69 32.08
N THR A 250 -17.37 6.44 32.16
CA THR A 250 -16.56 5.81 31.10
C THR A 250 -17.31 5.71 29.77
N THR A 251 -18.61 5.41 29.78
CA THR A 251 -19.39 5.40 28.53
C THR A 251 -19.56 6.80 27.94
N THR A 252 -19.70 7.85 28.76
CA THR A 252 -19.70 9.23 28.24
C THR A 252 -18.34 9.66 27.70
N GLU A 253 -17.23 9.25 28.33
CA GLU A 253 -15.88 9.53 27.84
C GLU A 253 -15.59 8.81 26.53
N LEU A 254 -15.94 7.52 26.44
CA LEU A 254 -15.84 6.74 25.22
C LEU A 254 -16.64 7.40 24.08
N ARG A 255 -17.83 7.92 24.38
CA ARG A 255 -18.65 8.63 23.40
C ARG A 255 -17.98 9.92 22.93
N LYS A 256 -17.45 10.73 23.84
CA LYS A 256 -16.72 11.96 23.49
C LYS A 256 -15.50 11.66 22.63
N GLU A 257 -14.78 10.59 22.93
CA GLU A 257 -13.60 10.21 22.17
C GLU A 257 -13.96 9.70 20.76
N LYS A 258 -15.07 8.95 20.64
CA LYS A 258 -15.62 8.58 19.32
C LYS A 258 -16.03 9.81 18.51
N GLU A 259 -16.71 10.77 19.13
CA GLU A 259 -17.10 12.02 18.48
C GLU A 259 -15.87 12.83 18.01
N LYS A 260 -14.78 12.84 18.78
CA LYS A 260 -13.50 13.44 18.35
C LYS A 260 -12.84 12.66 17.22
N SER A 261 -12.83 11.33 17.27
CA SER A 261 -12.30 10.49 16.20
C SER A 261 -13.01 10.76 14.88
N GLU A 262 -14.35 10.80 14.90
CA GLU A 262 -15.16 11.14 13.73
C GLU A 262 -14.89 12.57 13.22
N GLN A 263 -14.61 13.53 14.11
CA GLN A 263 -14.22 14.89 13.71
C GLN A 263 -12.84 14.90 13.07
N LEU A 264 -11.88 14.17 13.63
CA LEU A 264 -10.53 14.06 13.10
C LEU A 264 -10.51 13.38 11.73
N GLU A 265 -11.28 12.30 11.54
CA GLU A 265 -11.46 11.64 10.25
C GLU A 265 -12.02 12.60 9.21
N LYS A 266 -13.07 13.37 9.53
CA LYS A 266 -13.61 14.39 8.61
C LYS A 266 -12.60 15.47 8.27
N THR A 267 -11.77 15.89 9.24
CA THR A 267 -10.70 16.87 8.96
C THR A 267 -9.59 16.26 8.12
N LEU A 268 -9.28 14.97 8.30
CA LEU A 268 -8.30 14.25 7.51
C LEU A 268 -8.77 14.15 6.06
N ASP A 269 -10.00 13.67 5.83
CA ASP A 269 -10.60 13.58 4.50
C ASP A 269 -10.58 14.94 3.78
N ARG A 270 -10.91 16.01 4.51
CA ARG A 270 -10.87 17.38 3.97
C ARG A 270 -9.45 17.79 3.57
N VAL A 271 -8.46 17.57 4.45
CA VAL A 271 -7.07 17.91 4.17
C VAL A 271 -6.49 17.05 3.05
N GLU A 272 -6.87 15.78 2.97
CA GLU A 272 -6.48 14.89 1.88
C GLU A 272 -7.04 15.36 0.53
N GLN A 273 -8.29 15.81 0.51
CA GLN A 273 -8.89 16.37 -0.69
C GLN A 273 -8.24 17.69 -1.10
N GLU A 274 -7.98 18.59 -0.14
CA GLU A 274 -7.21 19.82 -0.39
C GLU A 274 -5.79 19.49 -0.90
N LEU A 275 -5.11 18.51 -0.31
CA LEU A 275 -3.80 18.04 -0.79
C LEU A 275 -3.86 17.41 -2.18
N PHE A 276 -4.92 16.69 -2.52
CA PHE A 276 -5.12 16.11 -3.84
C PHE A 276 -5.25 17.21 -4.90
N ASP A 277 -6.08 18.21 -4.64
CA ASP A 277 -6.28 19.35 -5.53
C ASP A 277 -4.97 20.14 -5.69
N LEU A 278 -4.29 20.47 -4.57
CA LEU A 278 -2.99 21.14 -4.60
C LEU A 278 -1.92 20.32 -5.34
N ARG A 279 -1.87 19.00 -5.15
CA ARG A 279 -0.97 18.12 -5.92
C ARG A 279 -1.28 18.17 -7.41
N GLY A 280 -2.56 18.23 -7.78
CA GLY A 280 -2.99 18.43 -9.16
C GLY A 280 -2.50 19.78 -9.73
N GLU A 281 -2.58 20.86 -8.95
CA GLU A 281 -2.07 22.18 -9.35
C GLU A 281 -0.55 22.22 -9.48
N VAL A 282 0.18 21.54 -8.58
CA VAL A 282 1.63 21.37 -8.63
C VAL A 282 2.03 20.55 -9.85
N ALA A 283 1.36 19.42 -10.11
CA ALA A 283 1.58 18.60 -11.31
C ALA A 283 1.24 19.37 -12.60
N GLY A 284 0.25 20.27 -12.54
CA GLY A 284 -0.08 21.20 -13.61
C GLY A 284 0.91 22.37 -13.78
N GLY A 285 1.94 22.46 -12.94
CA GLY A 285 3.00 23.47 -13.02
C GLY A 285 2.56 24.90 -12.66
N ARG A 286 1.40 25.09 -12.01
CA ARG A 286 0.93 26.42 -11.59
C ARG A 286 1.54 26.88 -10.27
N HIS A 287 1.98 25.95 -9.44
CA HIS A 287 2.55 26.25 -8.15
C HIS A 287 4.02 26.69 -8.27
N ILE A 288 4.33 27.88 -7.76
CA ILE A 288 5.70 28.41 -7.66
C ILE A 288 6.10 28.37 -6.18
N PRO A 289 7.11 27.58 -5.80
CA PRO A 289 7.55 27.52 -4.40
C PRO A 289 8.05 28.90 -3.92
N PRO A 290 7.84 29.24 -2.64
CA PRO A 290 8.43 30.45 -2.08
C PRO A 290 9.95 30.42 -2.24
N ASN A 291 10.56 31.58 -2.49
CA ASN A 291 11.98 31.75 -2.85
C ASN A 291 12.43 31.14 -4.19
N THR A 292 11.49 30.74 -5.06
CA THR A 292 11.82 30.31 -6.42
C THR A 292 11.38 31.37 -7.42
N ARG A 293 12.27 31.72 -8.36
CA ARG A 293 11.93 32.57 -9.52
C ARG A 293 12.02 31.74 -10.78
N ILE A 294 10.95 31.75 -11.56
CA ILE A 294 10.95 31.16 -12.90
C ILE A 294 11.54 32.20 -13.86
N LEU A 295 12.54 31.79 -14.62
CA LEU A 295 13.18 32.60 -15.65
C LEU A 295 12.96 31.92 -16.99
N GLU A 296 12.60 32.71 -17.98
CA GLU A 296 12.58 32.29 -19.38
C GLU A 296 13.51 33.18 -20.19
N LEU A 297 14.04 32.62 -21.27
CA LEU A 297 14.81 33.41 -22.22
C LEU A 297 13.85 34.35 -22.95
N LYS A 298 14.21 35.63 -23.06
CA LYS A 298 13.38 36.64 -23.74
C LYS A 298 13.08 36.24 -25.20
N ASP A 299 14.06 35.65 -25.86
CA ASP A 299 13.95 35.12 -27.23
C ASP A 299 13.82 33.59 -27.16
N ASN A 300 12.64 33.12 -26.76
CA ASN A 300 12.29 31.69 -26.72
C ASN A 300 11.64 31.29 -28.06
N PRO A 301 11.93 30.11 -28.65
CA PRO A 301 11.20 29.61 -29.83
C PRO A 301 9.68 29.63 -29.66
N HIS A 302 9.15 29.47 -28.43
CA HIS A 302 7.72 29.65 -28.16
C HIS A 302 7.27 31.10 -28.38
N ALA A 303 8.06 32.09 -27.95
CA ALA A 303 7.77 33.50 -28.17
C ALA A 303 7.85 33.88 -29.65
N GLU A 304 8.81 33.33 -30.40
CA GLU A 304 8.89 33.48 -31.85
C GLU A 304 7.65 32.89 -32.55
N TRP A 305 7.23 31.70 -32.13
CA TRP A 305 6.04 31.04 -32.67
C TRP A 305 4.76 31.82 -32.35
N GLU A 306 4.59 32.29 -31.12
CA GLU A 306 3.45 33.14 -30.74
C GLU A 306 3.47 34.48 -31.49
N THR A 307 4.65 35.08 -31.70
CA THR A 307 4.79 36.31 -32.50
C THR A 307 4.41 36.07 -33.95
N SER A 308 4.87 34.97 -34.55
CA SER A 308 4.50 34.58 -35.92
C SER A 308 3.00 34.28 -36.04
N ARG A 309 2.43 33.55 -35.07
CA ARG A 309 1.01 33.22 -35.01
C ARG A 309 0.14 34.46 -34.85
N THR A 310 0.48 35.36 -33.94
CA THR A 310 -0.24 36.62 -33.73
C THR A 310 -0.13 37.52 -34.95
N ALA A 311 1.06 37.63 -35.57
CA ALA A 311 1.23 38.34 -36.82
C ALA A 311 0.37 37.75 -37.97
N ALA A 312 0.30 36.42 -38.10
CA ALA A 312 -0.55 35.76 -39.07
C ALA A 312 -2.04 35.99 -38.81
N LEU A 313 -2.47 35.93 -37.53
CA LEU A 313 -3.86 36.21 -37.15
C LEU A 313 -4.25 37.66 -37.40
N ASP A 314 -3.37 38.61 -37.04
CA ASP A 314 -3.62 40.04 -37.26
C ASP A 314 -3.63 40.36 -38.75
N ARG A 315 -2.79 39.69 -39.54
CA ARG A 315 -2.84 39.76 -41.00
C ARG A 315 -4.16 39.23 -41.56
N LEU A 316 -4.60 38.04 -41.17
CA LEU A 316 -5.88 37.48 -41.62
C LEU A 316 -7.07 38.33 -41.17
N LYS A 317 -7.01 38.93 -39.97
CA LYS A 317 -8.01 39.90 -39.52
C LYS A 317 -7.99 41.16 -40.38
N GLY A 318 -6.81 41.68 -40.72
CA GLY A 318 -6.63 42.81 -41.63
C GLY A 318 -7.23 42.53 -43.01
N GLU A 319 -6.86 41.40 -43.62
CA GLU A 319 -7.37 40.95 -44.91
C GLU A 319 -8.91 40.76 -44.86
N ASN A 320 -9.44 40.09 -43.83
CA ASN A 320 -10.89 39.93 -43.65
C ASN A 320 -11.61 41.27 -43.49
N GLN A 321 -11.05 42.22 -42.73
CA GLN A 321 -11.61 43.55 -42.61
C GLN A 321 -11.57 44.32 -43.94
N ALA A 322 -10.47 44.22 -44.69
CA ALA A 322 -10.35 44.82 -46.02
C ALA A 322 -11.35 44.21 -47.02
N LEU A 323 -11.54 42.89 -46.99
CA LEU A 323 -12.53 42.19 -47.80
C LEU A 323 -13.96 42.55 -47.40
N LEU A 324 -14.26 42.67 -46.10
CA LEU A 324 -15.57 43.11 -45.62
C LEU A 324 -15.87 44.55 -46.05
N LYS A 325 -14.90 45.46 -45.97
CA LYS A 325 -15.03 46.83 -46.49
C LYS A 325 -15.31 46.84 -47.99
N ARG A 326 -14.59 46.02 -48.76
CA ARG A 326 -14.82 45.89 -50.20
C ARG A 326 -16.20 45.29 -50.50
N LEU A 327 -16.66 44.29 -49.74
CA LEU A 327 -17.99 43.72 -49.90
C LEU A 327 -19.09 44.72 -49.54
N SER A 328 -18.89 45.56 -48.52
CA SER A 328 -19.82 46.65 -48.22
C SER A 328 -19.85 47.69 -49.34
N GLU A 329 -18.69 48.11 -49.87
CA GLU A 329 -18.61 49.06 -50.98
C GLU A 329 -19.28 48.51 -52.25
N VAL A 330 -19.01 47.25 -52.60
CA VAL A 330 -19.66 46.58 -53.75
C VAL A 330 -21.17 46.39 -53.49
N GLY A 331 -21.56 46.05 -52.26
CA GLY A 331 -22.96 45.91 -51.87
C GLY A 331 -23.72 47.24 -51.91
N GLU A 332 -23.07 48.35 -51.56
CA GLU A 332 -23.60 49.71 -51.68
C GLU A 332 -23.72 50.11 -53.15
N ALA A 333 -22.68 49.91 -53.96
CA ALA A 333 -22.73 50.15 -55.41
C ALA A 333 -23.83 49.34 -56.12
N LEU A 334 -24.05 48.09 -55.69
CA LEU A 334 -25.12 47.24 -56.23
C LEU A 334 -26.52 47.74 -55.82
N LYS A 335 -26.68 48.23 -54.59
CA LYS A 335 -27.94 48.83 -54.12
C LYS A 335 -28.24 50.15 -54.82
N GLU A 336 -27.22 50.96 -55.09
CA GLU A 336 -27.35 52.18 -55.89
C GLU A 336 -27.75 51.86 -57.33
N ALA A 337 -27.14 50.84 -57.94
CA ALA A 337 -27.53 50.36 -59.27
C ALA A 337 -28.95 49.76 -59.33
N ALA A 338 -29.41 49.13 -58.25
CA ALA A 338 -30.75 48.53 -58.17
C ALA A 338 -31.88 49.56 -57.93
N ASN A 339 -31.56 50.73 -57.34
CA ASN A 339 -32.53 51.81 -57.11
C ASN A 339 -32.70 52.77 -58.30
N THR A 340 -31.94 52.58 -59.38
CA THR A 340 -32.12 53.30 -60.65
C THR A 340 -32.77 52.40 -61.71
N PRO A 341 -33.94 52.74 -62.28
CA PRO A 341 -34.48 51.99 -63.40
C PRO A 341 -33.65 52.29 -64.66
N ALA A 342 -33.08 51.23 -65.23
CA ALA A 342 -32.18 51.22 -66.39
C ALA A 342 -32.86 51.69 -67.71
N PRO A 343 -32.17 51.75 -68.88
CA PRO A 343 -30.72 51.74 -69.15
C PRO A 343 -30.29 52.82 -70.16
N THR A 344 -29.08 53.39 -70.07
CA THR A 344 -28.34 53.84 -71.27
C THR A 344 -26.87 54.10 -70.94
N GLU A 345 -26.02 53.78 -71.92
CA GLU A 345 -24.59 54.12 -71.99
C GLU A 345 -23.66 53.30 -71.09
N VAL A 346 -23.24 52.18 -71.68
CA VAL A 346 -21.96 51.52 -71.46
C VAL A 346 -20.85 52.54 -71.71
N SER A 347 -20.35 53.18 -70.67
CA SER A 347 -19.09 53.91 -70.74
C SER A 347 -18.41 53.98 -69.38
N GLN A 348 -17.20 53.42 -69.36
CA GLN A 348 -16.12 53.72 -68.43
C GLN A 348 -16.25 53.16 -67.00
N SER A 349 -16.01 51.86 -66.86
CA SER A 349 -15.47 51.30 -65.62
C SER A 349 -14.41 50.23 -65.93
N ALA A 350 -13.40 50.61 -66.72
CA ALA A 350 -12.24 49.76 -67.02
C ALA A 350 -11.24 49.65 -65.83
N ASP A 351 -11.48 50.37 -64.73
CA ASP A 351 -10.65 50.32 -63.51
C ASP A 351 -11.12 49.27 -62.48
N ALA A 352 -12.26 48.62 -62.69
CA ALA A 352 -12.77 47.60 -61.74
C ALA A 352 -12.07 46.24 -61.88
N THR A 353 -11.35 45.99 -62.99
CA THR A 353 -10.66 44.71 -63.26
C THR A 353 -9.16 44.75 -62.98
N SER A 354 -8.55 45.94 -62.82
CA SER A 354 -7.14 46.09 -62.47
C SER A 354 -6.85 46.02 -60.97
N THR A 355 -7.90 46.00 -60.14
CA THR A 355 -7.85 45.84 -58.67
C THR A 355 -8.25 44.43 -58.23
N LEU A 356 -8.05 43.42 -59.10
CA LEU A 356 -8.39 42.02 -58.80
C LEU A 356 -7.35 41.31 -57.92
N VAL A 357 -6.14 41.86 -57.78
CA VAL A 357 -5.13 41.34 -56.86
C VAL A 357 -5.19 42.15 -55.56
N PRO A 358 -5.35 41.52 -54.39
CA PRO A 358 -5.22 42.21 -53.11
C PRO A 358 -3.86 42.91 -53.04
N ARG A 359 -3.86 44.24 -52.87
CA ARG A 359 -2.63 45.04 -52.80
C ARG A 359 -1.70 44.58 -51.68
N GLU A 360 -2.28 44.10 -50.59
CA GLU A 360 -1.55 43.52 -49.47
C GLU A 360 -0.77 42.26 -49.91
N SER A 361 -1.37 41.36 -50.68
CA SER A 361 -0.67 40.17 -51.22
C SER A 361 0.49 40.54 -52.16
N LEU A 362 0.37 41.64 -52.92
CA LEU A 362 1.46 42.12 -53.78
C LEU A 362 2.62 42.67 -52.94
N ASP A 363 2.33 43.50 -51.94
CA ASP A 363 3.35 44.08 -51.05
C ASP A 363 4.13 43.01 -50.29
N LEU A 364 3.50 41.87 -50.01
CA LEU A 364 4.12 40.73 -49.35
C LEU A 364 5.08 39.99 -50.26
N VAL A 365 4.67 39.69 -51.49
CA VAL A 365 5.55 39.06 -52.48
C VAL A 365 6.76 39.95 -52.78
N VAL A 366 6.57 41.27 -52.76
CA VAL A 366 7.69 42.23 -52.91
C VAL A 366 8.64 42.17 -51.72
N LYS A 367 8.14 42.15 -50.48
CA LYS A 367 8.98 42.02 -49.28
C LYS A 367 9.74 40.69 -49.24
N GLU A 368 9.07 39.58 -49.53
CA GLU A 368 9.69 38.25 -49.59
C GLU A 368 10.78 38.18 -50.66
N LYS A 369 10.54 38.82 -51.82
CA LYS A 369 11.57 38.94 -52.86
C LYS A 369 12.78 39.72 -52.36
N ASP A 370 12.58 40.86 -51.70
CA ASP A 370 13.68 41.68 -51.19
C ASP A 370 14.50 40.94 -50.12
N GLU A 371 13.85 40.16 -49.25
CA GLU A 371 14.49 39.29 -48.26
C GLU A 371 15.34 38.22 -48.93
N LEU A 372 14.79 37.49 -49.90
CA LEU A 372 15.52 36.46 -50.66
C LEU A 372 16.70 37.05 -51.45
N GLU A 373 16.55 38.24 -52.03
CA GLU A 373 17.67 38.94 -52.68
C GLU A 373 18.78 39.31 -51.70
N MET A 374 18.44 39.73 -50.48
CA MET A 374 19.42 40.01 -49.43
C MET A 374 20.17 38.73 -49.03
N GLU A 375 19.47 37.61 -48.88
CA GLU A 375 20.10 36.32 -48.58
C GLU A 375 21.04 35.87 -49.71
N LEU A 376 20.62 35.97 -50.98
CA LEU A 376 21.47 35.64 -52.11
C LEU A 376 22.74 36.49 -52.13
N LYS A 377 22.62 37.81 -51.94
CA LYS A 377 23.79 38.71 -51.84
C LYS A 377 24.74 38.31 -50.71
N GLN A 378 24.21 37.85 -49.56
CA GLN A 378 25.04 37.35 -48.46
C GLN A 378 25.75 36.03 -48.83
N ARG A 379 25.06 35.10 -49.50
CA ARG A 379 25.62 33.81 -49.94
C ARG A 379 26.71 34.02 -51.00
N GLU A 380 26.47 34.87 -51.99
CA GLU A 380 27.45 35.24 -53.02
C GLU A 380 28.69 35.90 -52.40
N LYS A 381 28.52 36.82 -51.45
CA LYS A 381 29.64 37.43 -50.72
C LYS A 381 30.45 36.40 -49.95
N ARG A 382 29.81 35.41 -49.34
CA ARG A 382 30.51 34.31 -48.66
C ARG A 382 31.28 33.45 -49.65
N LEU A 383 30.71 33.15 -50.82
CA LEU A 383 31.36 32.39 -51.87
C LEU A 383 32.59 33.14 -52.42
N LEU A 384 32.47 34.44 -52.70
CA LEU A 384 33.59 35.27 -53.14
C LEU A 384 34.71 35.32 -52.10
N ARG A 385 34.37 35.46 -50.81
CA ARG A 385 35.36 35.38 -49.73
C ARG A 385 36.04 34.01 -49.69
N LEU A 386 35.29 32.93 -49.86
CA LEU A 386 35.86 31.58 -49.87
C LEU A 386 36.80 31.38 -51.06
N GLN A 387 36.42 31.84 -52.25
CA GLN A 387 37.28 31.81 -53.44
C GLN A 387 38.56 32.65 -53.24
N GLN A 388 38.44 33.82 -52.62
CA GLN A 388 39.59 34.67 -52.32
C GLN A 388 40.52 34.00 -51.32
N VAL A 389 39.98 33.43 -50.23
CA VAL A 389 40.78 32.70 -49.22
C VAL A 389 41.45 31.48 -49.86
N PHE A 390 40.74 30.73 -50.69
CA PHE A 390 41.31 29.58 -51.40
C PHE A 390 42.45 30.03 -52.34
N LYS A 391 42.25 31.10 -53.11
CA LYS A 391 43.30 31.65 -53.99
C LYS A 391 44.55 32.10 -53.23
N VAL A 392 44.37 32.75 -52.07
CA VAL A 392 45.47 33.17 -51.20
C VAL A 392 46.18 31.95 -50.61
N LYS A 393 45.45 31.01 -50.00
CA LYS A 393 46.05 29.79 -49.44
C LYS A 393 46.72 28.90 -50.48
N SER A 394 46.16 28.78 -51.68
CA SER A 394 46.80 28.06 -52.78
C SER A 394 48.04 28.78 -53.34
N ALA A 395 48.15 30.09 -53.16
CA ALA A 395 49.39 30.82 -53.46
C ALA A 395 50.43 30.58 -52.36
N GLU A 396 50.06 30.72 -51.09
CA GLU A 396 50.92 30.40 -49.94
C GLU A 396 51.44 28.97 -50.00
N PHE A 397 50.58 28.00 -50.37
CA PHE A 397 50.98 26.60 -50.51
C PHE A 397 51.99 26.40 -51.65
N ARG A 398 51.81 27.09 -52.78
CA ARG A 398 52.78 27.03 -53.89
C ARG A 398 54.11 27.65 -53.51
N GLU A 399 54.10 28.77 -52.79
CA GLU A 399 55.31 29.44 -52.28
C GLU A 399 56.03 28.57 -51.24
N ALA A 400 55.28 27.91 -50.34
CA ALA A 400 55.85 26.99 -49.37
C ALA A 400 56.52 25.78 -50.05
N ILE A 401 55.89 25.21 -51.10
CA ILE A 401 56.50 24.13 -51.87
C ILE A 401 57.75 24.62 -52.62
N GLU A 402 57.70 25.80 -53.22
CA GLU A 402 58.85 26.42 -53.87
C GLU A 402 60.02 26.60 -52.89
N SER A 403 59.74 27.01 -51.65
CA SER A 403 60.74 27.17 -50.60
C SER A 403 61.28 25.86 -50.02
N ILE A 404 60.45 24.82 -49.87
CA ILE A 404 60.86 23.55 -49.22
C ILE A 404 61.50 22.60 -50.22
N MET A 405 60.88 22.42 -51.38
CA MET A 405 61.33 21.45 -52.38
C MET A 405 62.21 22.08 -53.47
N GLY A 406 62.30 23.42 -53.53
CA GLY A 406 63.08 24.12 -54.56
C GLY A 406 62.46 24.03 -55.96
N VAL A 407 61.14 23.86 -56.03
CA VAL A 407 60.43 23.56 -57.28
C VAL A 407 59.12 24.34 -57.35
N LYS A 408 58.87 24.97 -58.50
CA LYS A 408 57.70 25.79 -58.78
C LYS A 408 56.60 24.99 -59.47
N LEU A 409 55.41 24.97 -58.88
CA LEU A 409 54.23 24.29 -59.42
C LEU A 409 53.28 25.26 -60.13
N ALA A 410 52.91 24.92 -61.37
CA ALA A 410 51.90 25.61 -62.16
C ALA A 410 50.78 24.63 -62.55
N PHE A 411 49.56 24.91 -62.06
CA PHE A 411 48.36 24.12 -62.34
C PHE A 411 47.64 24.69 -63.57
N TYR A 412 47.40 23.83 -64.57
CA TYR A 412 46.60 24.17 -65.74
C TYR A 412 45.13 23.74 -65.56
N PRO A 413 44.17 24.42 -66.21
CA PRO A 413 42.75 24.05 -66.14
C PRO A 413 42.47 22.65 -66.70
N ASN A 414 43.38 22.10 -67.51
CA ASN A 414 43.31 20.74 -68.04
C ASN A 414 43.67 19.65 -66.99
N GLY A 415 43.95 20.05 -65.74
CA GLY A 415 44.40 19.17 -64.65
C GLY A 415 45.89 18.79 -64.73
N GLN A 416 46.62 19.31 -65.72
CA GLN A 416 48.06 19.09 -65.83
C GLN A 416 48.82 19.97 -64.84
N VAL A 417 49.88 19.43 -64.26
CA VAL A 417 50.78 20.10 -63.32
C VAL A 417 52.13 20.24 -63.99
N ARG A 418 52.56 21.48 -64.24
CA ARG A 418 53.92 21.77 -64.65
C ARG A 418 54.76 22.06 -63.42
N ILE A 419 55.92 21.42 -63.37
CA ILE A 419 56.88 21.44 -62.30
C ILE A 419 58.16 22.03 -62.89
N THR A 420 58.58 23.20 -62.42
CA THR A 420 59.80 23.87 -62.91
C THR A 420 60.80 23.97 -61.77
N SER A 421 62.05 23.57 -62.00
CA SER A 421 63.11 23.69 -61.00
C SER A 421 63.45 25.16 -60.74
N LEU A 422 63.75 25.52 -59.49
CA LEU A 422 64.19 26.87 -59.13
C LEU A 422 65.65 27.14 -59.56
N TYR A 423 66.46 26.08 -59.66
CA TYR A 423 67.90 26.18 -59.93
C TYR A 423 68.25 26.21 -61.42
N ASP A 424 67.37 25.66 -62.27
CA ASP A 424 67.45 25.71 -63.73
C ASP A 424 66.05 25.94 -64.31
N LEU A 425 65.85 27.11 -64.92
CA LEU A 425 64.57 27.52 -65.49
C LEU A 425 64.20 26.72 -66.75
N ASN A 426 65.17 26.04 -67.37
CA ASN A 426 64.94 25.21 -68.55
C ASN A 426 64.50 23.78 -68.17
N ALA A 427 64.78 23.35 -66.93
CA ALA A 427 64.31 22.10 -66.36
C ALA A 427 62.84 22.22 -65.91
N SER A 428 61.92 21.86 -66.81
CA SER A 428 60.49 21.80 -66.52
C SER A 428 59.88 20.46 -66.91
N PHE A 429 58.94 19.97 -66.11
CA PHE A 429 58.30 18.66 -66.28
C PHE A 429 56.80 18.85 -66.23
N VAL A 430 56.07 18.33 -67.21
CA VAL A 430 54.60 18.39 -67.25
C VAL A 430 54.06 17.01 -66.93
N PHE A 431 53.37 16.93 -65.79
CA PHE A 431 52.66 15.74 -65.36
C PHE A 431 51.17 15.89 -65.66
N SER A 432 50.56 14.83 -66.19
CA SER A 432 49.11 14.73 -66.30
C SER A 432 48.58 13.63 -65.38
N PRO A 433 47.37 13.77 -64.82
CA PRO A 433 46.70 12.63 -64.22
C PRO A 433 46.53 11.52 -65.24
N ASP A 434 46.93 10.32 -64.84
CA ASP A 434 46.64 9.14 -65.63
C ASP A 434 45.12 8.89 -65.60
N LYS A 435 44.46 9.09 -66.74
CA LYS A 435 43.02 8.82 -66.90
C LYS A 435 42.72 7.34 -67.10
N THR A 436 43.75 6.50 -67.28
CA THR A 436 43.64 5.08 -67.60
C THR A 436 43.88 4.17 -66.39
N ALA A 437 44.60 4.64 -65.37
CA ALA A 437 44.65 4.02 -64.05
C ALA A 437 43.30 4.17 -63.32
N LYS A 438 42.36 3.26 -63.62
CA LYS A 438 41.21 3.02 -62.75
C LYS A 438 41.75 2.59 -61.39
N SER A 439 41.69 3.51 -60.42
CA SER A 439 41.64 3.29 -58.96
C SER A 439 41.42 1.82 -58.58
N SER A 440 42.50 1.06 -58.39
CA SER A 440 42.46 -0.29 -57.83
C SER A 440 42.87 -0.34 -56.36
N SER A 441 43.23 0.79 -55.72
CA SER A 441 43.33 0.86 -54.26
C SER A 441 42.10 1.57 -53.68
N LYS A 442 41.17 0.74 -53.22
CA LYS A 442 39.99 1.13 -52.45
C LYS A 442 40.40 1.40 -51.00
N THR A 443 41.39 2.27 -50.82
CA THR A 443 41.87 2.73 -49.52
C THR A 443 41.67 4.23 -49.45
N GLU A 444 40.94 4.66 -48.43
CA GLU A 444 40.52 6.03 -48.16
C GLU A 444 41.72 6.99 -48.19
N GLY A 445 41.85 7.73 -49.30
CA GLY A 445 42.98 8.62 -49.55
C GLY A 445 43.45 8.50 -50.99
N GLY A 446 42.61 8.92 -51.94
CA GLY A 446 42.84 8.80 -53.38
C GLY A 446 44.15 9.45 -53.84
N GLY A 447 45.19 8.63 -54.00
CA GLY A 447 46.43 9.02 -54.66
C GLY A 447 46.18 9.14 -56.16
N MET A 448 46.12 10.38 -56.66
CA MET A 448 46.10 10.68 -58.10
C MET A 448 47.46 10.24 -58.68
N SER A 449 47.50 9.14 -59.45
CA SER A 449 48.72 8.74 -60.15
C SER A 449 48.99 9.74 -61.28
N MET A 450 50.18 10.32 -61.27
CA MET A 450 50.62 11.32 -62.24
C MET A 450 51.58 10.65 -63.24
N GLN A 451 51.33 10.84 -64.54
CA GLN A 451 52.20 10.39 -65.63
C GLN A 451 52.94 11.58 -66.22
N LEU A 452 54.23 11.40 -66.50
CA LEU A 452 55.05 12.41 -67.18
C LEU A 452 54.69 12.44 -68.66
N VAL A 453 54.26 13.60 -69.17
CA VAL A 453 53.81 13.80 -70.56
C VAL A 453 54.84 14.57 -71.38
N ALA A 454 55.54 15.51 -70.76
CA ALA A 454 56.56 16.30 -71.44
C ALA A 454 57.69 16.67 -70.48
N THR A 455 58.91 16.61 -71.00
CA THR A 455 60.13 17.15 -70.40
C THR A 455 60.52 18.42 -71.14
N GLY A 456 61.04 19.41 -70.41
CA GLY A 456 61.62 20.61 -70.98
C GLY A 456 62.91 20.31 -71.74
N GLU A 457 63.33 21.24 -72.59
CA GLU A 457 64.54 21.13 -73.41
C GLU A 457 65.84 21.26 -72.59
N GLY A 458 65.73 21.65 -71.31
CA GLY A 458 66.85 21.69 -70.37
C GLY A 458 66.70 20.71 -69.22
N GLY A 459 67.84 20.39 -68.60
CA GLY A 459 67.96 19.50 -67.47
C GLY A 459 69.36 18.89 -67.40
N PRO A 460 69.63 18.07 -66.39
CA PRO A 460 70.93 17.47 -66.22
C PRO A 460 71.29 16.51 -67.37
N GLN A 461 72.59 16.33 -67.64
CA GLN A 461 73.06 15.54 -68.79
C GLN A 461 72.65 14.05 -68.71
N ASP A 462 72.34 13.56 -67.50
CA ASP A 462 71.95 12.18 -67.20
C ASP A 462 70.42 11.97 -67.04
N LEU A 463 69.61 12.99 -67.34
CA LEU A 463 68.16 12.98 -67.21
C LEU A 463 67.44 11.76 -67.86
N PRO A 464 67.77 11.28 -69.07
CA PRO A 464 67.09 10.11 -69.65
C PRO A 464 67.36 8.81 -68.86
N ASN A 465 68.56 8.66 -68.27
CA ASN A 465 68.89 7.48 -67.46
C ASN A 465 68.17 7.54 -66.10
N MET A 466 68.08 8.73 -65.49
CA MET A 466 67.30 8.94 -64.27
C MET A 466 65.81 8.69 -64.48
N MET A 467 65.26 9.06 -65.64
CA MET A 467 63.87 8.76 -65.99
C MET A 467 63.63 7.26 -66.12
N HIS A 468 64.48 6.53 -66.84
CA HIS A 468 64.35 5.07 -66.97
C HIS A 468 64.46 4.37 -65.61
N TYR A 469 65.39 4.79 -64.76
CA TYR A 469 65.54 4.20 -63.43
C TYR A 469 64.36 4.52 -62.51
N TRP A 470 64.03 5.80 -62.32
CA TRP A 470 63.03 6.21 -61.32
C TRP A 470 61.58 6.09 -61.79
N ILE A 471 61.29 6.34 -63.07
CA ILE A 471 59.91 6.35 -63.59
C ILE A 471 59.53 4.97 -64.14
N GLU A 472 60.39 4.34 -64.95
CA GLU A 472 60.06 3.05 -65.60
C GLU A 472 60.37 1.84 -64.70
N THR A 473 61.44 1.88 -63.91
CA THR A 473 61.87 0.73 -63.08
C THR A 473 61.23 0.77 -61.68
N GLU A 474 61.36 1.90 -60.99
CA GLU A 474 60.90 2.05 -59.59
C GLU A 474 59.50 2.69 -59.47
N GLY A 475 59.00 3.36 -60.52
CA GLY A 475 57.68 4.02 -60.50
C GLY A 475 57.54 5.14 -59.45
N CYS A 476 58.65 5.74 -59.01
CA CYS A 476 58.70 6.70 -57.90
C CYS A 476 58.98 8.13 -58.39
N LEU A 477 57.91 8.91 -58.61
CA LEU A 477 58.02 10.31 -59.02
C LEU A 477 58.74 11.21 -57.99
N PRO A 478 58.50 11.08 -56.66
CA PRO A 478 59.24 11.88 -55.68
C PRO A 478 60.75 11.63 -55.69
N GLY A 479 61.18 10.37 -55.89
CA GLY A 479 62.60 10.01 -56.02
C GLY A 479 63.25 10.61 -57.26
N PHE A 480 62.51 10.59 -58.38
CA PHE A 480 62.91 11.29 -59.61
C PHE A 480 63.09 12.80 -59.38
N LEU A 481 62.09 13.48 -58.79
CA LEU A 481 62.18 14.92 -58.54
C LEU A 481 63.33 15.26 -57.58
N ALA A 482 63.53 14.48 -56.52
CA ALA A 482 64.62 14.71 -55.57
C ALA A 482 66.00 14.60 -56.25
N SER A 483 66.22 13.55 -57.04
CA SER A 483 67.49 13.36 -57.75
C SER A 483 67.75 14.44 -58.80
N VAL A 484 66.74 14.82 -59.59
CA VAL A 484 66.83 15.94 -60.55
C VAL A 484 67.09 17.27 -59.85
N THR A 485 66.41 17.54 -58.72
CA THR A 485 66.65 18.78 -57.97
C THR A 485 68.07 18.87 -57.41
N LEU A 486 68.62 17.74 -56.94
CA LEU A 486 69.99 17.68 -56.43
C LEU A 486 71.01 17.98 -57.54
N GLU A 487 70.84 17.38 -58.71
CA GLU A 487 71.75 17.57 -59.84
C GLU A 487 71.61 18.97 -60.47
N CYS A 488 70.38 19.52 -60.55
CA CYS A 488 70.16 20.91 -60.93
C CYS A 488 70.79 21.88 -59.94
N TYR A 489 70.75 21.58 -58.64
CA TYR A 489 71.40 22.40 -57.62
C TYR A 489 72.93 22.37 -57.74
N GLU A 490 73.52 21.18 -57.91
CA GLU A 490 74.96 21.03 -58.13
C GLU A 490 75.42 21.73 -59.41
N SER A 491 74.64 21.64 -60.49
CA SER A 491 74.92 22.34 -61.75
C SER A 491 74.82 23.85 -61.60
N SER A 492 73.78 24.37 -60.93
CA SER A 492 73.67 25.80 -60.61
C SER A 492 74.82 26.31 -59.73
N LYS A 493 75.36 25.46 -58.84
CA LYS A 493 76.55 25.79 -58.04
C LYS A 493 77.82 25.78 -58.88
N ARG A 494 77.96 24.85 -59.82
CA ARG A 494 79.08 24.80 -60.78
C ARG A 494 79.08 25.99 -61.74
N ASP A 495 77.92 26.45 -62.16
CA ASP A 495 77.77 27.60 -63.06
C ASP A 495 78.00 28.95 -62.35
N LYS A 496 77.84 28.99 -61.01
CA LYS A 496 78.07 30.18 -60.16
C LYS A 496 79.48 30.27 -59.58
N SER A 497 80.24 29.18 -59.58
CA SER A 497 81.65 29.14 -59.17
C SER A 497 82.58 29.35 -60.35
#